data_AF-A0A7X8MYN3-F1
#
_entry.id   AF-A0A7X8MYN3-F1
#
_cell.length_a   1.000
_cell.length_b   1.000
_cell.length_c   1.000
_cell.angle_alpha   90.00
_cell.angle_beta   90.00
_cell.angle_gamma   90.00
#
_symmetry.space_group_name_H-M   'P 1'
#
loop_
_entity.id
_entity.type
_entity.pdbx_description
1 polymer ?
#
loop_
_entity_poly.entity_id
_entity_poly.type
_entity_poly.pdbx_seq_one_letter_code
_entity_poly.pdbx_strand_id
1 'polypeptide(L)'
;MSKKMHTSYSPFKVFLHKFIKQRFAFVAFIIVAFIVLVGVFGSFIAPFDPYRPVTLQYEEKGIDSENLTSQQVEFRGVLSDGSTIAGSELERVNVESEDRRIASIRKMTDGVTITANTSGTTNTTIESEGVRSRIGVSVSDDSEKIEPSIIRIEAEQPKEIMNSGDRYSVNLKAILSDGSSIDGIDEINTFLMDGKDEKENAKQGSGFVSAGSSEESDGGVEFLSLDEELATVSKEGLVTLKGQGDALIQVVAGTVSSVVHLPVGVDEITPKLVSIIPETAEVSLVDIYKHQPPSTLHFFGTDHQNRDIFSRVVMGTRETLIIGFVSVAIGAVIGTALGLIAGYYGGKTDSLITRFTDILLAFPGILLAIAVIAFLGAGLTNIIFAVAVFTIPIFIRIVRGSTLALKEMTYVEAAQSIGVKDSVIIMRHIFPGTLSVVMVYLTMRIGVAILIGAALSFLGLGGDITAPEWGSMLSAAKDNSGNVFHPTFFPGLAIVITVLSFNILGDGLRDALDPKLKE
;
A
#
# COMPACT_ATOMS: atom_id res chain seq x y z
N MET A 1 70.24 -27.62 -3.17
CA MET A 1 69.89 -26.97 -1.89
C MET A 1 69.09 -25.71 -2.22
N SER A 2 67.76 -25.79 -2.29
CA SER A 2 66.89 -24.62 -2.48
C SER A 2 65.77 -24.69 -1.46
N LYS A 3 65.90 -23.84 -0.43
CA LYS A 3 64.99 -23.71 0.70
C LYS A 3 63.79 -22.91 0.20
N LYS A 4 62.74 -23.56 -0.30
CA LYS A 4 61.46 -22.91 -0.53
C LYS A 4 60.91 -22.50 0.84
N MET A 5 61.00 -21.21 1.16
CA MET A 5 60.32 -20.61 2.30
C MET A 5 58.81 -20.75 2.06
N HIS A 6 58.18 -21.73 2.71
CA HIS A 6 56.74 -21.73 2.87
C HIS A 6 56.39 -20.53 3.76
N THR A 7 55.89 -19.45 3.17
CA THR A 7 55.22 -18.39 3.92
C THR A 7 54.00 -19.02 4.58
N SER A 8 54.09 -19.28 5.88
CA SER A 8 52.99 -19.83 6.67
C SER A 8 51.92 -18.74 6.79
N TYR A 9 50.91 -18.80 5.92
CA TYR A 9 49.75 -17.92 6.03
C TYR A 9 49.04 -18.20 7.35
N SER A 10 48.62 -17.14 8.07
CA SER A 10 47.81 -17.35 9.27
C SER A 10 46.50 -18.04 8.89
N PRO A 11 45.95 -18.94 9.74
CA PRO A 11 44.69 -19.63 9.47
C PRO A 11 43.56 -18.67 9.09
N PHE A 12 43.54 -17.48 9.71
CA PHE A 12 42.61 -16.40 9.40
C PHE A 12 42.79 -15.83 7.99
N LYS A 13 44.02 -15.61 7.52
CA LYS A 13 44.27 -15.12 6.16
C LYS A 13 43.86 -16.14 5.10
N VAL A 14 44.07 -17.43 5.37
CA VAL A 14 43.62 -18.52 4.47
C VAL A 14 42.11 -18.57 4.39
N PHE A 15 41.44 -18.50 5.55
CA PHE A 15 39.98 -18.40 5.63
C PHE A 15 39.45 -17.20 4.83
N LEU A 16 40.00 -16.00 5.09
CA LEU A 16 39.55 -14.77 4.44
C LEU A 16 39.74 -14.83 2.92
N HIS A 17 40.86 -15.38 2.45
CA HIS A 17 41.10 -15.57 1.02
C HIS A 17 40.09 -16.55 0.39
N LYS A 18 39.81 -17.68 1.06
CA LYS A 18 38.80 -18.65 0.60
C LYS A 18 37.40 -18.04 0.57
N PHE A 19 37.02 -17.31 1.61
CA PHE A 19 35.72 -16.67 1.75
C PHE A 19 35.49 -15.60 0.67
N ILE A 20 36.47 -14.71 0.44
CA ILE A 20 36.37 -13.66 -0.59
C ILE A 20 36.31 -14.27 -2.01
N LYS A 21 36.95 -15.42 -2.23
CA LYS A 21 36.90 -16.12 -3.53
C LYS A 21 35.49 -16.62 -3.86
N GLN A 22 34.65 -16.86 -2.84
CA GLN A 22 33.25 -17.21 -3.03
C GLN A 22 32.40 -15.96 -3.26
N ARG A 23 32.14 -15.65 -4.54
CA ARG A 23 31.40 -14.44 -4.95
C ARG A 23 30.04 -14.30 -4.24
N PHE A 24 29.26 -15.37 -4.17
CA PHE A 24 27.93 -15.33 -3.53
C PHE A 24 28.01 -15.07 -2.02
N ALA A 25 28.94 -15.72 -1.32
CA ALA A 25 29.16 -15.53 0.11
C ALA A 25 29.60 -14.10 0.44
N PHE A 26 30.50 -13.54 -0.39
CA PHE A 26 30.98 -12.18 -0.21
C PHE A 26 29.90 -11.13 -0.48
N VAL A 27 29.08 -11.32 -1.52
CA VAL A 27 27.93 -10.45 -1.80
C VAL A 27 26.92 -10.52 -0.65
N ALA A 28 26.59 -11.72 -0.18
CA ALA A 28 25.69 -11.91 0.96
C ALA A 28 26.24 -11.24 2.23
N PHE A 29 27.56 -11.32 2.47
CA PHE A 29 28.21 -10.61 3.58
C PHE A 29 28.03 -9.09 3.48
N ILE A 30 28.22 -8.50 2.28
CA ILE A 30 28.02 -7.06 2.07
C ILE A 30 26.55 -6.69 2.33
N ILE A 31 25.60 -7.48 1.84
CA ILE A 31 24.17 -7.23 2.05
C ILE A 31 23.83 -7.32 3.54
N VAL A 32 24.28 -8.35 4.25
CA VAL A 32 24.07 -8.48 5.70
C VAL A 32 24.69 -7.30 6.45
N ALA A 33 25.92 -6.91 6.11
CA ALA A 33 26.57 -5.75 6.73
C ALA A 33 25.78 -4.45 6.49
N PHE A 34 25.24 -4.26 5.28
CA PHE A 34 24.37 -3.14 4.96
C PHE A 34 23.07 -3.17 5.76
N ILE A 35 22.39 -4.32 5.85
CA ILE A 35 21.16 -4.49 6.64
C ILE A 35 21.43 -4.20 8.13
N VAL A 36 22.53 -4.69 8.69
CA VAL A 36 22.93 -4.39 10.07
C VAL A 36 23.19 -2.89 10.24
N LEU A 37 23.85 -2.24 9.28
CA LEU A 37 24.10 -0.81 9.31
C LEU A 37 22.78 -0.01 9.25
N VAL A 38 21.84 -0.41 8.40
CA VAL A 38 20.49 0.18 8.36
C VAL A 38 19.76 -0.03 9.69
N GLY A 39 19.86 -1.20 10.32
CA GLY A 39 19.26 -1.44 11.63
C GLY A 39 19.85 -0.57 12.76
N VAL A 40 21.16 -0.26 12.69
CA VAL A 40 21.83 0.58 13.70
C VAL A 40 21.57 2.07 13.46
N PHE A 41 21.63 2.52 12.21
CA PHE A 41 21.50 3.93 11.83
C PHE A 41 20.12 4.31 11.29
N GLY A 42 19.13 3.42 11.40
CA GLY A 42 17.81 3.60 10.81
C GLY A 42 17.12 4.90 11.24
N SER A 43 17.36 5.34 12.47
CA SER A 43 16.84 6.61 12.99
C SER A 43 17.37 7.86 12.29
N PHE A 44 18.54 7.78 11.66
CA PHE A 44 19.11 8.87 10.88
C PHE A 44 18.74 8.78 9.39
N ILE A 45 18.38 7.59 8.92
CA ILE A 45 18.07 7.30 7.52
C ILE A 45 16.57 7.52 7.23
N ALA A 46 15.71 7.21 8.21
CA ALA A 46 14.26 7.33 8.07
C ALA A 46 13.86 8.80 7.88
N PRO A 47 13.23 9.18 6.75
CA PRO A 47 12.78 10.54 6.51
C PRO A 47 11.66 10.96 7.46
N PHE A 48 10.79 10.04 7.88
CA PHE A 48 9.66 10.31 8.76
C PHE A 48 9.76 9.48 10.05
N ASP A 49 9.11 9.97 11.11
CA ASP A 49 8.85 9.18 12.31
C ASP A 49 7.94 7.99 11.96
N PRO A 50 8.39 6.73 12.15
CA PRO A 50 7.63 5.55 11.75
C PRO A 50 6.37 5.31 12.60
N TYR A 51 6.23 5.96 13.77
CA TYR A 51 5.10 5.78 14.68
C TYR A 51 3.98 6.79 14.45
N ARG A 52 4.27 7.92 13.79
CA ARG A 52 3.32 9.01 13.55
C ARG A 52 2.85 9.01 12.08
N PRO A 53 1.58 9.36 11.82
CA PRO A 53 1.12 9.67 10.46
C PRO A 53 1.97 10.77 9.81
N VAL A 54 2.13 10.72 8.49
CA VAL A 54 2.98 11.66 7.74
C VAL A 54 2.36 13.06 7.68
N THR A 55 1.02 13.14 7.65
CA THR A 55 0.29 14.42 7.66
C THR A 55 0.59 15.28 8.89
N LEU A 56 0.80 14.64 10.06
CA LEU A 56 1.19 15.35 11.29
C LEU A 56 2.64 15.83 11.28
N GLN A 57 3.43 15.45 10.27
CA GLN A 57 4.84 15.77 10.12
C GLN A 57 5.09 16.68 8.91
N TYR A 58 4.09 16.92 8.06
CA TYR A 58 4.23 17.74 6.86
C TYR A 58 4.56 19.19 7.18
N GLU A 59 3.85 19.79 8.14
CA GLU A 59 4.12 21.16 8.59
C GLU A 59 5.53 21.28 9.18
N GLU A 60 5.95 20.32 10.01
CA GLU A 60 7.30 20.23 10.58
C GLU A 60 8.40 20.15 9.48
N LYS A 61 8.03 19.71 8.27
CA LYS A 61 8.91 19.51 7.11
C LYS A 61 8.72 20.54 6.00
N GLY A 62 7.84 21.53 6.19
CA GLY A 62 7.55 22.57 5.18
C GLY A 62 6.81 22.04 3.94
N ILE A 63 6.04 20.96 4.08
CA ILE A 63 5.20 20.40 3.01
C ILE A 63 3.79 20.98 3.15
N ASP A 64 3.30 21.63 2.10
CA ASP A 64 1.94 22.17 2.05
C ASP A 64 0.96 21.08 1.58
N SER A 65 0.11 20.62 2.50
CA SER A 65 -0.89 19.59 2.22
C SER A 65 -2.10 20.10 1.43
N GLU A 66 -2.42 21.39 1.50
CA GLU A 66 -3.65 21.92 0.90
C GLU A 66 -3.59 21.82 -0.63
N ASN A 67 -2.42 22.05 -1.23
CA ASN A 67 -2.22 21.93 -2.68
C ASN A 67 -2.34 20.49 -3.21
N LEU A 68 -2.26 19.47 -2.33
CA LEU A 68 -2.36 18.06 -2.72
C LEU A 68 -3.80 17.54 -2.62
N THR A 69 -4.57 18.08 -1.67
CA THR A 69 -5.94 17.62 -1.39
C THR A 69 -7.00 18.50 -2.01
N SER A 70 -6.67 19.71 -2.42
CA SER A 70 -7.67 20.68 -2.86
C SER A 70 -7.25 21.35 -4.17
N GLN A 71 -8.23 21.54 -5.05
CA GLN A 71 -8.07 22.30 -6.28
C GLN A 71 -9.22 23.28 -6.43
N GLN A 72 -8.90 24.50 -6.84
CA GLN A 72 -9.89 25.49 -7.24
C GLN A 72 -10.18 25.33 -8.74
N VAL A 73 -11.47 25.31 -9.07
CA VAL A 73 -11.95 25.29 -10.45
C VAL A 73 -12.87 26.48 -10.66
N GLU A 74 -12.48 27.36 -11.57
CA GLU A 74 -13.32 28.46 -12.01
C GLU A 74 -14.32 27.99 -13.06
N PHE A 75 -15.44 28.67 -13.17
CA PHE A 75 -16.42 28.43 -14.22
C PHE A 75 -16.98 29.74 -14.76
N ARG A 76 -17.43 29.70 -16.01
CA ARG A 76 -18.06 30.82 -16.70
C ARG A 76 -19.44 30.45 -17.23
N GLY A 77 -20.35 31.40 -17.22
CA GLY A 77 -21.64 31.27 -17.89
C GLY A 77 -21.52 31.62 -19.36
N VAL A 78 -22.24 30.90 -20.22
CA VAL A 78 -22.46 31.26 -21.62
C VAL A 78 -23.92 31.67 -21.75
N LEU A 79 -24.14 32.84 -22.35
CA LEU A 79 -25.45 33.39 -22.60
C LEU A 79 -25.96 32.98 -24.00
N SER A 80 -27.26 33.11 -24.22
CA SER A 80 -27.93 32.71 -25.47
C SER A 80 -27.45 33.44 -26.72
N ASP A 81 -26.82 34.62 -26.58
CA ASP A 81 -26.19 35.37 -27.66
C ASP A 81 -24.72 34.94 -27.93
N GLY A 82 -24.21 33.97 -27.18
CA GLY A 82 -22.84 33.48 -27.24
C GLY A 82 -21.82 34.29 -26.44
N SER A 83 -22.24 35.37 -25.76
CA SER A 83 -21.38 36.10 -24.83
C SER A 83 -21.13 35.28 -23.55
N THR A 84 -20.05 35.61 -22.83
CA THR A 84 -19.68 34.90 -21.60
C THR A 84 -19.69 35.84 -20.40
N ILE A 85 -20.18 35.36 -19.27
CA ILE A 85 -20.16 36.05 -17.98
C ILE A 85 -19.30 35.29 -16.97
N ALA A 86 -18.74 36.03 -16.01
CA ALA A 86 -17.90 35.45 -14.96
C ALA A 86 -18.73 34.61 -13.98
N GLY A 87 -18.09 33.67 -13.28
CA GLY A 87 -18.74 32.87 -12.25
C GLY A 87 -19.39 33.71 -11.16
N SER A 88 -18.80 34.87 -10.81
CA SER A 88 -19.36 35.82 -9.84
C SER A 88 -20.66 36.47 -10.25
N GLU A 89 -20.91 36.56 -11.56
CA GLU A 89 -22.09 37.22 -12.12
C GLU A 89 -23.29 36.27 -12.22
N LEU A 90 -23.08 34.97 -12.00
CA LEU A 90 -24.15 33.97 -12.02
C LEU A 90 -25.04 34.08 -10.78
N GLU A 91 -26.35 34.12 -11.00
CA GLU A 91 -27.32 34.16 -9.93
C GLU A 91 -27.64 32.77 -9.38
N ARG A 92 -27.93 32.69 -8.06
CA ARG A 92 -28.43 31.48 -7.39
C ARG A 92 -27.60 30.20 -7.64
N VAL A 93 -26.29 30.33 -7.85
CA VAL A 93 -25.42 29.17 -8.10
C VAL A 93 -25.45 28.22 -6.90
N ASN A 94 -25.89 26.99 -7.14
CA ASN A 94 -25.84 25.86 -6.23
C ASN A 94 -24.75 24.88 -6.70
N VAL A 95 -24.02 24.29 -5.76
CA VAL A 95 -22.95 23.34 -6.07
C VAL A 95 -23.02 22.16 -5.11
N GLU A 96 -22.98 20.95 -5.64
CA GLU A 96 -23.09 19.73 -4.85
C GLU A 96 -22.16 18.61 -5.35
N SER A 97 -21.66 17.81 -4.41
CA SER A 97 -20.89 16.59 -4.71
C SER A 97 -21.85 15.42 -4.60
N GLU A 98 -21.86 14.56 -5.61
CA GLU A 98 -22.69 13.35 -5.62
C GLU A 98 -22.31 12.39 -4.47
N ASP A 99 -21.02 12.33 -4.11
CA ASP A 99 -20.54 11.63 -2.90
C ASP A 99 -19.59 12.50 -2.08
N ARG A 100 -20.15 13.18 -1.08
CA ARG A 100 -19.41 14.04 -0.14
C ARG A 100 -18.37 13.28 0.70
N ARG A 101 -18.43 11.95 0.75
CA ARG A 101 -17.42 11.13 1.45
C ARG A 101 -16.12 11.06 0.66
N ILE A 102 -16.18 11.15 -0.67
CA ILE A 102 -15.02 11.12 -1.57
C ILE A 102 -14.44 12.51 -1.71
N ALA A 103 -15.27 13.50 -2.06
CA ALA A 103 -14.85 14.89 -2.19
C ALA A 103 -15.92 15.86 -1.66
N SER A 104 -15.48 16.85 -0.90
CA SER A 104 -16.31 17.98 -0.46
C SER A 104 -16.08 19.20 -1.33
N ILE A 105 -17.08 20.07 -1.42
CA ILE A 105 -17.02 21.26 -2.25
C ILE A 105 -17.38 22.48 -1.43
N ARG A 106 -16.67 23.56 -1.71
CA ARG A 106 -16.97 24.89 -1.20
C ARG A 106 -17.14 25.84 -2.37
N LYS A 107 -18.28 26.53 -2.43
CA LYS A 107 -18.50 27.62 -3.39
C LYS A 107 -17.57 28.79 -3.08
N MET A 108 -16.93 29.32 -4.12
CA MET A 108 -16.15 30.55 -4.12
C MET A 108 -16.89 31.62 -4.94
N THR A 109 -16.31 32.81 -5.05
CA THR A 109 -16.89 33.92 -5.82
C THR A 109 -17.02 33.58 -7.30
N ASP A 110 -15.95 33.09 -7.94
CA ASP A 110 -15.90 32.80 -9.38
C ASP A 110 -15.83 31.30 -9.73
N GLY A 111 -16.01 30.44 -8.72
CA GLY A 111 -15.69 29.04 -8.88
C GLY A 111 -16.04 28.19 -7.67
N VAL A 112 -15.39 27.04 -7.59
CA VAL A 112 -15.50 26.08 -6.49
C VAL A 112 -14.14 25.59 -6.06
N THR A 113 -13.98 25.34 -4.77
CA THR A 113 -12.86 24.56 -4.24
C THR A 113 -13.35 23.16 -3.96
N ILE A 114 -12.74 22.19 -4.62
CA ILE A 114 -13.00 20.76 -4.44
C ILE A 114 -11.89 20.24 -3.53
N THR A 115 -12.26 19.50 -2.48
CA THR A 115 -11.32 18.95 -1.48
C THR A 115 -11.54 17.44 -1.33
N ALA A 116 -10.47 16.67 -1.49
CA ALA A 116 -10.41 15.24 -1.29
C ALA A 116 -10.60 14.88 0.18
N ASN A 117 -11.51 13.94 0.43
CA ASN A 117 -11.79 13.39 1.75
C ASN A 117 -11.37 11.91 1.85
N THR A 118 -11.55 11.13 0.77
CA THR A 118 -11.19 9.71 0.69
C THR A 118 -11.00 9.31 -0.78
N SER A 119 -10.19 8.29 -1.02
CA SER A 119 -9.98 7.70 -2.35
C SER A 119 -11.28 7.28 -3.06
N GLY A 120 -11.34 7.50 -4.38
CA GLY A 120 -12.44 7.07 -5.26
C GLY A 120 -12.78 8.12 -6.31
N THR A 121 -13.84 7.85 -7.08
CA THR A 121 -14.36 8.77 -8.10
C THR A 121 -15.74 9.31 -7.72
N THR A 122 -15.96 10.59 -7.98
CA THR A 122 -17.27 11.24 -7.80
C THR A 122 -17.45 12.37 -8.80
N ASN A 123 -18.64 12.94 -8.89
CA ASN A 123 -18.89 14.11 -9.72
C ASN A 123 -19.39 15.27 -8.87
N THR A 124 -18.99 16.46 -9.28
CA THR A 124 -19.46 17.72 -8.72
C THR A 124 -20.41 18.37 -9.71
N THR A 125 -21.65 18.66 -9.30
CA THR A 125 -22.64 19.40 -10.09
C THR A 125 -22.58 20.89 -9.75
N ILE A 126 -22.65 21.73 -10.79
CA ILE A 126 -22.82 23.18 -10.70
C ILE A 126 -24.15 23.51 -11.36
N GLU A 127 -25.04 24.18 -10.64
CA GLU A 127 -26.38 24.54 -11.09
C GLU A 127 -26.62 26.05 -10.94
N SER A 128 -27.13 26.68 -11.98
CA SER A 128 -27.62 28.07 -11.93
C SER A 128 -28.72 28.23 -12.96
N GLU A 129 -29.84 28.86 -12.57
CA GLU A 129 -30.97 29.18 -13.47
C GLU A 129 -31.47 28.02 -14.36
N GLY A 130 -31.47 26.78 -13.83
CA GLY A 130 -31.91 25.59 -14.56
C GLY A 130 -30.85 24.97 -15.49
N VAL A 131 -29.68 25.59 -15.62
CA VAL A 131 -28.51 25.05 -16.30
C VAL A 131 -27.66 24.27 -15.30
N ARG A 132 -27.32 23.02 -15.64
CA ARG A 132 -26.49 22.12 -14.82
C ARG A 132 -25.32 21.59 -15.61
N SER A 133 -24.13 21.68 -15.02
CA SER A 133 -22.88 21.11 -15.57
C SER A 133 -22.14 20.34 -14.50
N ARG A 134 -21.23 19.45 -14.92
CA ARG A 134 -20.50 18.55 -14.02
C ARG A 134 -19.00 18.70 -14.17
N ILE A 135 -18.30 18.41 -13.08
CA ILE A 135 -16.85 18.24 -13.02
C ILE A 135 -16.61 16.83 -12.47
N GLY A 136 -15.85 16.01 -13.21
CA GLY A 136 -15.37 14.73 -12.71
C GLY A 136 -14.30 14.93 -11.65
N VAL A 137 -14.35 14.15 -10.58
CA VAL A 137 -13.36 14.20 -9.50
C VAL A 137 -12.83 12.80 -9.26
N SER A 138 -11.52 12.64 -9.41
CA SER A 138 -10.79 11.42 -9.09
C SER A 138 -9.84 11.68 -7.93
N VAL A 139 -9.91 10.86 -6.89
CA VAL A 139 -9.08 10.99 -5.70
C VAL A 139 -8.28 9.71 -5.50
N SER A 140 -6.95 9.75 -5.69
CA SER A 140 -6.05 8.60 -5.52
C SER A 140 -6.57 7.27 -6.11
N ASP A 141 -7.29 7.34 -7.23
CA ASP A 141 -7.84 6.18 -7.90
C ASP A 141 -6.96 5.82 -9.10
N ASP A 142 -6.24 4.70 -8.98
CA ASP A 142 -5.39 4.13 -10.04
C ASP A 142 -6.18 3.23 -11.01
N SER A 143 -7.52 3.17 -10.90
CA SER A 143 -8.33 2.38 -11.83
C SER A 143 -8.18 2.91 -13.26
N GLU A 144 -7.74 2.01 -14.15
CA GLU A 144 -7.62 2.26 -15.58
C GLU A 144 -8.98 2.71 -16.14
N LYS A 145 -9.03 3.97 -16.55
CA LYS A 145 -10.13 4.65 -17.27
C LYS A 145 -11.41 4.82 -16.46
N ILE A 146 -11.61 6.05 -15.98
CA ILE A 146 -12.95 6.58 -15.75
C ILE A 146 -13.69 6.46 -17.08
N GLU A 147 -14.79 5.73 -17.09
CA GLU A 147 -15.66 5.69 -18.26
C GLU A 147 -16.11 7.11 -18.58
N PRO A 148 -16.04 7.54 -19.86
CA PRO A 148 -16.45 8.87 -20.22
C PRO A 148 -17.89 9.08 -19.76
N SER A 149 -18.17 10.23 -19.18
CA SER A 149 -19.53 10.59 -18.74
C SER A 149 -19.89 11.97 -19.25
N ILE A 150 -21.18 12.22 -19.46
CA ILE A 150 -21.64 13.53 -19.94
C ILE A 150 -21.41 14.56 -18.83
N ILE A 151 -20.57 15.55 -19.12
CA ILE A 151 -20.25 16.67 -18.23
C ILE A 151 -21.10 17.91 -18.52
N ARG A 152 -21.58 18.05 -19.75
CA ARG A 152 -22.43 19.17 -20.18
C ARG A 152 -23.17 18.82 -21.46
N ILE A 153 -24.32 19.44 -21.66
CA ILE A 153 -24.99 19.50 -22.96
C ILE A 153 -25.03 20.94 -23.47
N GLU A 154 -24.90 21.09 -24.77
CA GLU A 154 -24.98 22.35 -25.48
C GLU A 154 -26.16 22.27 -26.45
N ALA A 155 -27.14 23.13 -26.24
CA ALA A 155 -28.25 23.30 -27.17
C ALA A 155 -27.97 24.47 -28.11
N GLU A 156 -28.14 24.25 -29.41
CA GLU A 156 -28.06 25.31 -30.39
C GLU A 156 -29.12 26.38 -30.08
N GLN A 157 -28.73 27.65 -30.16
CA GLN A 157 -29.61 28.80 -29.91
C GLN A 157 -30.04 29.42 -31.25
N PRO A 158 -31.29 29.90 -31.37
CA PRO A 158 -31.71 30.64 -32.56
C PRO A 158 -30.92 31.95 -32.68
N LYS A 159 -30.57 32.33 -33.91
CA LYS A 159 -29.83 33.58 -34.19
C LYS A 159 -30.74 34.79 -34.43
N GLU A 160 -32.03 34.55 -34.62
CA GLU A 160 -33.03 35.56 -34.99
C GLU A 160 -34.28 35.45 -34.09
N ILE A 161 -35.05 36.53 -34.03
CA ILE A 161 -36.32 36.58 -33.31
C ILE A 161 -37.35 35.74 -34.06
N MET A 162 -38.05 34.89 -33.33
CA MET A 162 -39.03 33.96 -33.87
C MET A 162 -40.45 34.56 -33.84
N ASN A 163 -41.36 34.03 -34.64
CA ASN A 163 -42.77 34.41 -34.64
C ASN A 163 -43.64 33.36 -33.95
N SER A 164 -44.78 33.79 -33.42
CA SER A 164 -45.80 32.86 -32.92
C SER A 164 -46.29 31.97 -34.07
N GLY A 165 -46.37 30.66 -33.82
CA GLY A 165 -46.66 29.63 -34.82
C GLY A 165 -45.44 28.99 -35.46
N ASP A 166 -44.24 29.57 -35.29
CA ASP A 166 -43.01 28.97 -35.79
C ASP A 166 -42.67 27.68 -35.03
N ARG A 167 -41.93 26.81 -35.72
CA ARG A 167 -41.41 25.56 -35.15
C ARG A 167 -39.89 25.60 -35.14
N TYR A 168 -39.31 25.17 -34.03
CA TYR A 168 -37.87 25.10 -33.84
C TYR A 168 -37.47 23.68 -33.44
N SER A 169 -36.47 23.12 -34.10
CA SER A 169 -35.91 21.81 -33.76
C SER A 169 -34.67 22.02 -32.91
N VAL A 170 -34.66 21.51 -31.68
CA VAL A 170 -33.51 21.64 -30.79
C VAL A 170 -32.41 20.68 -31.24
N ASN A 171 -31.27 21.23 -31.67
CA ASN A 171 -30.07 20.45 -31.93
C ASN A 171 -29.21 20.41 -30.65
N LEU A 172 -28.81 19.21 -30.25
CA LEU A 172 -28.02 18.98 -29.04
C LEU A 172 -26.66 18.41 -29.35
N LYS A 173 -25.69 18.83 -28.54
CA LYS A 173 -24.36 18.26 -28.47
C LYS A 173 -24.01 17.97 -27.01
N ALA A 174 -23.66 16.75 -26.68
CA ALA A 174 -23.15 16.38 -25.36
C ALA A 174 -21.61 16.42 -25.38
N ILE A 175 -21.02 16.99 -24.33
CA ILE A 175 -19.58 16.97 -24.09
C ILE A 175 -19.29 15.94 -23.01
N LEU A 176 -18.31 15.07 -23.25
CA LEU A 176 -17.88 14.02 -22.33
C LEU A 176 -16.67 14.45 -21.50
N SER A 177 -16.45 13.76 -20.38
CA SER A 177 -15.32 14.02 -19.45
C SER A 177 -13.95 13.85 -20.08
N ASP A 178 -13.82 13.03 -21.13
CA ASP A 178 -12.58 12.83 -21.89
C ASP A 178 -12.34 13.89 -22.99
N GLY A 179 -13.26 14.86 -23.13
CA GLY A 179 -13.23 15.93 -24.14
C GLY A 179 -13.82 15.55 -25.49
N SER A 180 -14.28 14.30 -25.68
CA SER A 180 -15.05 13.92 -26.87
C SER A 180 -16.48 14.50 -26.82
N SER A 181 -17.18 14.46 -27.95
CA SER A 181 -18.55 14.94 -28.05
C SER A 181 -19.46 14.00 -28.82
N ILE A 182 -20.72 13.95 -28.41
CA ILE A 182 -21.79 13.19 -29.05
C ILE A 182 -22.80 14.19 -29.62
N ASP A 183 -23.10 14.07 -30.90
CA ASP A 183 -23.98 15.01 -31.61
C ASP A 183 -25.34 14.35 -31.86
N GLY A 184 -26.42 15.02 -31.50
CA GLY A 184 -27.80 14.56 -31.75
C GLY A 184 -28.45 13.80 -30.60
N ILE A 185 -29.78 13.91 -30.52
CA ILE A 185 -30.61 13.39 -29.43
C ILE A 185 -30.54 11.85 -29.35
N ASP A 186 -30.58 11.17 -30.49
CA ASP A 186 -30.63 9.69 -30.55
C ASP A 186 -29.33 9.04 -30.04
N GLU A 187 -28.18 9.61 -30.38
CA GLU A 187 -26.88 9.11 -29.91
C GLU A 187 -26.69 9.38 -28.41
N ILE A 188 -27.12 10.56 -27.94
CA ILE A 188 -27.11 10.91 -26.51
C ILE A 188 -28.02 9.96 -25.72
N ASN A 189 -29.22 9.65 -26.23
CA ASN A 189 -30.13 8.69 -25.62
C ASN A 189 -29.52 7.29 -25.53
N THR A 190 -28.89 6.83 -26.60
CA THR A 190 -28.21 5.52 -26.65
C THR A 190 -27.11 5.45 -25.57
N PHE A 191 -26.30 6.50 -25.45
CA PHE A 191 -25.24 6.59 -24.45
C PHE A 191 -25.78 6.58 -23.01
N LEU A 192 -26.87 7.32 -22.75
CA LEU A 192 -27.51 7.36 -21.42
C LEU A 192 -28.14 6.02 -21.03
N MET A 193 -28.63 5.24 -22.01
CA MET A 193 -29.23 3.93 -21.79
C MET A 193 -28.18 2.83 -21.54
N ASP A 194 -27.08 2.83 -22.31
CA ASP A 194 -26.00 1.84 -22.16
C ASP A 194 -25.35 1.90 -20.76
N GLY A 195 -25.15 3.11 -20.23
CA GLY A 195 -24.60 3.32 -18.87
C GLY A 195 -25.54 2.95 -17.72
N LYS A 196 -26.84 2.68 -17.97
CA LYS A 196 -27.80 2.21 -16.95
C LYS A 196 -27.76 0.68 -16.78
N ASP A 197 -27.64 -0.06 -17.89
CA ASP A 197 -27.66 -1.54 -17.87
C ASP A 197 -26.45 -2.13 -17.12
N GLU A 198 -25.31 -1.45 -17.09
CA GLU A 198 -24.15 -1.87 -16.29
C GLU A 198 -24.31 -1.58 -14.78
N LYS A 199 -24.95 -0.45 -14.41
CA LYS A 199 -25.20 -0.09 -13.01
C LYS A 199 -26.32 -0.91 -12.35
N GLU A 200 -27.29 -1.41 -13.12
CA GLU A 200 -28.28 -2.37 -12.63
C GLU A 200 -27.68 -3.76 -12.38
N ASN A 201 -26.79 -4.23 -13.25
CA ASN A 201 -26.08 -5.50 -13.07
C ASN A 201 -25.11 -5.48 -11.87
N ALA A 202 -24.51 -4.33 -11.55
CA ALA A 202 -23.69 -4.17 -10.34
C ALA A 202 -24.49 -4.15 -9.02
N LYS A 203 -25.80 -3.79 -9.06
CA LYS A 203 -26.67 -3.74 -7.86
C LYS A 203 -27.35 -5.08 -7.51
N GLN A 204 -27.27 -6.10 -8.36
CA GLN A 204 -27.82 -7.45 -8.06
C GLN A 204 -27.01 -8.27 -7.03
N GLY A 205 -26.04 -7.65 -6.32
CA GLY A 205 -25.21 -8.30 -5.30
C GLY A 205 -25.62 -8.09 -3.83
N SER A 206 -26.58 -7.23 -3.49
CA SER A 206 -27.01 -7.06 -2.10
C SER A 206 -28.53 -6.96 -1.98
N GLY A 207 -29.15 -8.03 -1.49
CA GLY A 207 -30.59 -8.08 -1.26
C GLY A 207 -31.02 -7.11 -0.17
N PHE A 208 -31.72 -6.05 -0.57
CA PHE A 208 -32.81 -5.40 0.17
C PHE A 208 -33.57 -4.50 -0.81
N VAL A 209 -34.76 -4.93 -1.22
CA VAL A 209 -35.67 -4.13 -2.06
C VAL A 209 -36.62 -3.36 -1.14
N SER A 210 -36.59 -2.04 -1.23
CA SER A 210 -37.66 -1.17 -0.75
C SER A 210 -38.55 -0.81 -1.93
N ALA A 211 -39.82 -1.18 -1.86
CA ALA A 211 -40.86 -0.76 -2.79
C ALA A 211 -41.31 0.67 -2.46
N GLY A 212 -41.45 1.54 -3.48
CA GLY A 212 -41.97 2.89 -3.31
C GLY A 212 -41.85 3.76 -4.56
N SER A 213 -42.81 3.60 -5.47
CA SER A 213 -43.39 4.62 -6.38
C SER A 213 -42.50 5.78 -6.89
N SER A 214 -42.18 5.73 -8.18
CA SER A 214 -42.20 6.89 -9.09
C SER A 214 -42.20 6.36 -10.51
N GLU A 215 -43.11 6.86 -11.35
CA GLU A 215 -43.23 6.52 -12.77
C GLU A 215 -41.85 6.54 -13.46
N GLU A 216 -41.57 5.48 -14.22
CA GLU A 216 -40.31 5.24 -14.92
C GLU A 216 -40.00 6.41 -15.87
N SER A 217 -38.98 7.19 -15.55
CA SER A 217 -38.33 8.09 -16.50
C SER A 217 -37.58 7.25 -17.53
N ASP A 218 -38.09 7.27 -18.76
CA ASP A 218 -37.42 6.76 -19.95
C ASP A 218 -36.06 7.46 -20.03
N GLY A 219 -34.96 6.74 -19.77
CA GLY A 219 -33.67 7.31 -19.33
C GLY A 219 -32.89 8.19 -20.31
N GLY A 220 -33.56 8.74 -21.33
CA GLY A 220 -33.00 9.63 -22.34
C GLY A 220 -33.07 11.11 -21.98
N VAL A 221 -32.94 11.93 -23.02
CA VAL A 221 -33.05 13.39 -22.98
C VAL A 221 -34.50 13.79 -22.78
N GLU A 222 -34.73 14.64 -21.79
CA GLU A 222 -36.04 15.21 -21.48
C GLU A 222 -36.07 16.70 -21.87
N PHE A 223 -37.19 17.13 -22.42
CA PHE A 223 -37.45 18.52 -22.76
C PHE A 223 -38.61 19.04 -21.92
N LEU A 224 -38.39 20.15 -21.23
CA LEU A 224 -39.37 20.78 -20.35
C LEU A 224 -39.55 22.24 -20.79
N SER A 225 -40.78 22.60 -21.16
CA SER A 225 -41.11 24.01 -21.33
C SER A 225 -41.31 24.64 -19.96
N LEU A 226 -40.58 25.73 -19.67
CA LEU A 226 -40.78 26.46 -18.41
C LEU A 226 -42.06 27.30 -18.42
N ASP A 227 -42.61 27.56 -19.62
CA ASP A 227 -43.89 28.24 -19.82
C ASP A 227 -44.65 27.62 -21.01
N GLU A 228 -45.63 26.77 -20.70
CA GLU A 228 -46.44 26.05 -21.69
C GLU A 228 -47.39 26.96 -22.48
N GLU A 229 -47.68 28.17 -21.99
CA GLU A 229 -48.50 29.15 -22.70
C GLU A 229 -47.70 29.80 -23.84
N LEU A 230 -46.38 29.96 -23.65
CA LEU A 230 -45.47 30.52 -24.65
C LEU A 230 -45.00 29.49 -25.67
N ALA A 231 -44.62 28.28 -25.22
CA ALA A 231 -44.13 27.23 -26.10
C ALA A 231 -44.42 25.83 -25.57
N THR A 232 -44.64 24.87 -26.48
CA THR A 232 -44.70 23.45 -26.13
C THR A 232 -43.66 22.67 -26.89
N VAL A 233 -43.06 21.67 -26.26
CA VAL A 233 -41.97 20.85 -26.83
C VAL A 233 -42.38 19.37 -26.89
N SER A 234 -42.05 18.70 -28.00
CA SER A 234 -42.25 17.26 -28.14
C SER A 234 -41.10 16.45 -27.53
N LYS A 235 -41.26 15.13 -27.41
CA LYS A 235 -40.19 14.24 -26.90
C LYS A 235 -38.95 14.21 -27.82
N GLU A 236 -39.14 14.52 -29.10
CA GLU A 236 -38.10 14.57 -30.13
C GLU A 236 -37.42 15.95 -30.22
N GLY A 237 -37.72 16.88 -29.30
CA GLY A 237 -37.11 18.21 -29.27
C GLY A 237 -37.71 19.21 -30.27
N LEU A 238 -38.90 18.94 -30.82
CA LEU A 238 -39.60 19.89 -31.69
C LEU A 238 -40.43 20.86 -30.84
N VAL A 239 -40.03 22.13 -30.82
CA VAL A 239 -40.70 23.22 -30.11
C VAL A 239 -41.69 23.91 -31.03
N THR A 240 -42.91 24.12 -30.55
CA THR A 240 -43.96 24.92 -31.22
C THR A 240 -44.25 26.16 -30.39
N LEU A 241 -44.05 27.33 -30.99
CA LEU A 241 -44.25 28.62 -30.33
C LEU A 241 -45.73 29.03 -30.45
N LYS A 242 -46.34 29.39 -29.32
CA LYS A 242 -47.78 29.72 -29.22
C LYS A 242 -48.01 31.17 -28.80
N GLY A 243 -47.16 31.71 -27.92
CA GLY A 243 -47.29 33.07 -27.36
C GLY A 243 -46.29 34.08 -27.92
N GLN A 244 -46.20 35.24 -27.25
CA GLN A 244 -45.17 36.26 -27.43
C GLN A 244 -44.42 36.44 -26.10
N GLY A 245 -43.09 36.56 -26.15
CA GLY A 245 -42.22 36.64 -24.97
C GLY A 245 -40.98 35.76 -25.10
N ASP A 246 -40.23 35.64 -24.01
CA ASP A 246 -39.03 34.80 -23.92
C ASP A 246 -39.43 33.37 -23.55
N ALA A 247 -39.56 32.48 -24.53
CA ALA A 247 -39.83 31.07 -24.28
C ALA A 247 -38.53 30.34 -23.90
N LEU A 248 -38.53 29.65 -22.75
CA LEU A 248 -37.39 28.89 -22.25
C LEU A 248 -37.70 27.40 -22.25
N ILE A 249 -36.90 26.62 -22.97
CA ILE A 249 -36.98 25.17 -22.97
C ILE A 249 -35.77 24.63 -22.21
N GLN A 250 -36.00 24.00 -21.06
CA GLN A 250 -34.97 23.28 -20.33
C GLN A 250 -34.79 21.90 -20.97
N VAL A 251 -33.55 21.58 -21.31
CA VAL A 251 -33.13 20.29 -21.82
C VAL A 251 -32.38 19.58 -20.69
N VAL A 252 -32.77 18.35 -20.35
CA VAL A 252 -32.14 17.56 -19.29
C VAL A 252 -31.61 16.26 -19.90
N ALA A 253 -30.34 15.95 -19.67
CA ALA A 253 -29.71 14.71 -20.10
C ALA A 253 -29.02 14.06 -18.90
N GLY A 254 -29.68 13.08 -18.26
CA GLY A 254 -29.21 12.49 -17.02
C GLY A 254 -29.11 13.53 -15.88
N THR A 255 -27.89 13.87 -15.45
CA THR A 255 -27.64 14.82 -14.35
C THR A 255 -27.20 16.21 -14.82
N VAL A 256 -27.10 16.46 -16.13
CA VAL A 256 -26.77 17.77 -16.71
C VAL A 256 -27.99 18.39 -17.39
N SER A 257 -28.01 19.72 -17.50
CA SER A 257 -29.09 20.43 -18.19
C SER A 257 -28.59 21.71 -18.87
N SER A 258 -29.24 22.07 -19.97
CA SER A 258 -29.03 23.31 -20.74
C SER A 258 -30.39 23.98 -20.93
N VAL A 259 -30.37 25.28 -21.24
CA VAL A 259 -31.58 26.02 -21.59
C VAL A 259 -31.50 26.47 -23.04
N VAL A 260 -32.61 26.39 -23.76
CA VAL A 260 -32.79 26.99 -25.09
C VAL A 260 -33.64 28.22 -24.92
N HIS A 261 -33.11 29.37 -25.33
CA HIS A 261 -33.80 30.65 -25.29
C HIS A 261 -34.41 30.97 -26.66
N LEU A 262 -35.72 31.04 -26.73
CA LEU A 262 -36.48 31.31 -27.95
C LEU A 262 -37.22 32.66 -27.80
N PRO A 263 -36.62 33.78 -28.24
CA PRO A 263 -37.29 35.08 -28.21
C PRO A 263 -38.40 35.15 -29.27
N VAL A 264 -39.66 35.31 -28.83
CA VAL A 264 -40.84 35.29 -29.73
C VAL A 264 -41.53 36.64 -29.78
N GLY A 265 -41.40 37.35 -30.91
CA GLY A 265 -42.08 38.65 -31.11
C GLY A 265 -41.70 39.73 -30.08
N VAL A 266 -40.51 39.65 -29.50
CA VAL A 266 -39.96 40.64 -28.55
C VAL A 266 -39.26 41.79 -29.27
N ASP A 267 -39.22 42.97 -28.65
CA ASP A 267 -38.57 44.15 -29.22
C ASP A 267 -37.03 44.10 -29.09
N GLU A 268 -36.51 43.43 -28.05
CA GLU A 268 -35.08 43.30 -27.76
C GLU A 268 -34.79 41.92 -27.15
N ILE A 269 -33.70 41.27 -27.58
CA ILE A 269 -33.28 39.97 -27.05
C ILE A 269 -32.47 40.22 -25.78
N THR A 270 -33.00 39.79 -24.63
CA THR A 270 -32.20 39.76 -23.40
C THR A 270 -31.44 38.44 -23.31
N PRO A 271 -30.09 38.44 -23.26
CA PRO A 271 -29.33 37.21 -23.18
C PRO A 271 -29.65 36.44 -21.88
N LYS A 272 -29.84 35.13 -21.99
CA LYS A 272 -30.16 34.22 -20.88
C LYS A 272 -29.06 33.19 -20.72
N LEU A 273 -28.82 32.72 -19.51
CA LEU A 273 -27.84 31.66 -19.26
C LEU A 273 -28.30 30.36 -19.94
N VAL A 274 -27.43 29.80 -20.78
CA VAL A 274 -27.72 28.55 -21.51
C VAL A 274 -26.78 27.41 -21.14
N SER A 275 -25.55 27.74 -20.75
CA SER A 275 -24.49 26.75 -20.48
C SER A 275 -23.52 27.26 -19.40
N ILE A 276 -23.00 26.35 -18.58
CA ILE A 276 -21.96 26.63 -17.59
C ILE A 276 -20.70 25.85 -18.00
N ILE A 277 -19.58 26.56 -18.15
CA ILE A 277 -18.33 25.95 -18.61
C ILE A 277 -17.32 26.00 -17.46
N PRO A 278 -17.01 24.86 -16.81
CA PRO A 278 -15.87 24.79 -15.91
C PRO A 278 -14.57 24.88 -16.72
N GLU A 279 -13.52 25.45 -16.12
CA GLU A 279 -12.19 25.56 -16.75
C GLU A 279 -11.55 24.19 -16.96
N THR A 280 -11.78 23.25 -16.03
CA THR A 280 -11.40 21.85 -16.17
C THR A 280 -12.62 20.93 -16.11
N ALA A 281 -12.65 19.93 -16.99
CA ALA A 281 -13.66 18.88 -17.00
C ALA A 281 -13.45 17.85 -15.88
N GLU A 282 -12.20 17.65 -15.48
CA GLU A 282 -11.80 16.66 -14.49
C GLU A 282 -10.75 17.23 -13.52
N VAL A 283 -10.85 16.81 -12.26
CA VAL A 283 -9.94 17.17 -11.18
C VAL A 283 -9.35 15.89 -10.61
N SER A 284 -8.02 15.81 -10.58
CA SER A 284 -7.29 14.70 -9.95
C SER A 284 -6.67 15.19 -8.65
N LEU A 285 -7.10 14.60 -7.54
CA LEU A 285 -6.63 14.93 -6.19
C LEU A 285 -5.96 13.71 -5.54
N VAL A 286 -5.22 13.97 -4.47
CA VAL A 286 -4.57 12.91 -3.68
C VAL A 286 -5.28 12.77 -2.33
N ASP A 287 -5.72 11.55 -2.01
CA ASP A 287 -6.03 11.14 -0.64
C ASP A 287 -4.73 11.07 0.17
N ILE A 288 -4.43 12.13 0.91
CA ILE A 288 -3.26 12.18 1.79
C ILE A 288 -3.50 11.46 3.13
N TYR A 289 -4.69 10.95 3.41
CA TYR A 289 -5.05 10.41 4.72
C TYR A 289 -4.97 8.89 4.79
N LYS A 290 -4.86 8.20 3.65
CA LYS A 290 -4.73 6.74 3.63
C LYS A 290 -4.08 6.23 2.35
N HIS A 291 -3.20 5.23 2.49
CA HIS A 291 -2.68 4.43 1.37
C HIS A 291 -2.11 5.23 0.20
N GLN A 292 -1.39 6.33 0.49
CA GLN A 292 -0.73 7.10 -0.56
C GLN A 292 0.21 6.18 -1.36
N PRO A 293 0.16 6.23 -2.70
CA PRO A 293 1.00 5.38 -3.54
C PRO A 293 2.48 5.78 -3.40
N PRO A 294 3.40 4.89 -3.83
CA PRO A 294 4.82 5.22 -3.94
C PRO A 294 5.05 6.51 -4.76
N SER A 295 5.74 7.47 -4.17
CA SER A 295 6.04 8.77 -4.78
C SER A 295 7.43 9.26 -4.38
N THR A 296 7.86 10.40 -4.91
CA THR A 296 9.10 11.08 -4.49
C THR A 296 9.04 11.54 -3.03
N LEU A 297 7.83 11.79 -2.51
CA LEU A 297 7.61 12.15 -1.12
C LEU A 297 7.59 10.91 -0.20
N HIS A 298 6.95 9.83 -0.66
CA HIS A 298 6.84 8.56 0.05
C HIS A 298 7.36 7.41 -0.81
N PHE A 299 8.65 7.09 -0.73
CA PHE A 299 9.29 6.13 -1.64
C PHE A 299 8.59 4.77 -1.75
N PHE A 300 8.04 4.28 -0.63
CA PHE A 300 7.30 3.02 -0.57
C PHE A 300 5.80 3.21 -0.34
N GLY A 301 5.30 4.45 -0.47
CA GLY A 301 3.94 4.84 -0.12
C GLY A 301 3.68 4.87 1.39
N THR A 302 2.42 5.02 1.76
CA THR A 302 1.97 5.04 3.16
C THR A 302 1.05 3.87 3.49
N ASP A 303 1.02 3.48 4.77
CA ASP A 303 0.14 2.41 5.27
C ASP A 303 -1.30 2.90 5.54
N HIS A 304 -2.16 2.02 6.04
CA HIS A 304 -3.55 2.34 6.39
C HIS A 304 -3.73 3.40 7.49
N GLN A 305 -2.68 3.70 8.27
CA GLN A 305 -2.64 4.78 9.26
C GLN A 305 -1.87 6.00 8.74
N ASN A 306 -1.60 6.01 7.42
CA ASN A 306 -0.86 7.05 6.75
C ASN A 306 0.56 7.25 7.30
N ARG A 307 1.22 6.17 7.70
CA ARG A 307 2.63 6.21 8.13
C ARG A 307 3.52 5.82 6.97
N ASP A 308 4.67 6.46 6.86
CA ASP A 308 5.62 6.23 5.77
C ASP A 308 6.21 4.80 5.82
N ILE A 309 5.96 4.00 4.78
CA ILE A 309 6.36 2.58 4.77
C ILE A 309 7.87 2.44 4.68
N PHE A 310 8.56 3.33 3.96
CA PHE A 310 10.01 3.30 3.85
C PHE A 310 10.68 3.47 5.22
N SER A 311 10.28 4.51 5.96
CA SER A 311 10.73 4.78 7.32
C SER A 311 10.45 3.62 8.25
N ARG A 312 9.25 3.00 8.15
CA ARG A 312 8.89 1.81 8.93
C ARG A 312 9.73 0.58 8.57
N VAL A 313 10.04 0.33 7.29
CA VAL A 313 10.91 -0.79 6.88
C VAL A 313 12.34 -0.59 7.40
N VAL A 314 12.87 0.63 7.26
CA VAL A 314 14.21 1.00 7.75
C VAL A 314 14.30 0.78 9.26
N MET A 315 13.36 1.34 10.02
CA MET A 315 13.33 1.22 11.48
C MET A 315 13.06 -0.23 11.93
N GLY A 316 12.19 -0.95 11.21
CA GLY A 316 11.88 -2.35 11.50
C GLY A 316 13.01 -3.33 11.21
N THR A 317 14.02 -2.91 10.46
CA THR A 317 15.27 -3.66 10.35
C THR A 317 15.86 -3.94 11.74
N ARG A 318 15.83 -2.96 12.64
CA ARG A 318 16.38 -3.10 13.99
C ARG A 318 15.62 -4.15 14.80
N GLU A 319 14.30 -4.01 14.89
CA GLU A 319 13.45 -4.89 15.70
C GLU A 319 13.50 -6.33 15.18
N THR A 320 13.37 -6.54 13.87
CA THR A 320 13.40 -7.87 13.28
C THR A 320 14.79 -8.53 13.41
N LEU A 321 15.89 -7.77 13.29
CA LEU A 321 17.24 -8.30 13.53
C LEU A 321 17.46 -8.68 15.00
N ILE A 322 16.95 -7.89 15.96
CA ILE A 322 17.03 -8.21 17.39
C ILE A 322 16.33 -9.55 17.66
N ILE A 323 15.14 -9.76 17.09
CA ILE A 323 14.42 -11.03 17.23
C ILE A 323 15.27 -12.19 16.73
N GLY A 324 15.81 -12.11 15.52
CA GLY A 324 16.64 -13.16 14.93
C GLY A 324 17.95 -13.42 15.68
N PHE A 325 18.71 -12.36 15.95
CA PHE A 325 20.06 -12.48 16.51
C PHE A 325 20.03 -12.91 17.98
N VAL A 326 19.17 -12.28 18.79
CA VAL A 326 19.12 -12.55 20.24
C VAL A 326 18.57 -13.94 20.52
N SER A 327 17.51 -14.36 19.82
CA SER A 327 16.92 -15.70 20.02
C SER A 327 17.92 -16.81 19.69
N VAL A 328 18.64 -16.67 18.56
CA VAL A 328 19.66 -17.64 18.13
C VAL A 328 20.88 -17.60 19.05
N ALA A 329 21.29 -16.43 19.54
CA ALA A 329 22.39 -16.32 20.50
C ALA A 329 22.06 -17.05 21.81
N ILE A 330 20.85 -16.88 22.35
CA ILE A 330 20.39 -17.60 23.55
C ILE A 330 20.40 -19.11 23.29
N GLY A 331 19.83 -19.55 22.17
CA GLY A 331 19.80 -20.96 21.79
C GLY A 331 21.19 -21.56 21.59
N ALA A 332 22.11 -20.80 20.98
CA ALA A 332 23.49 -21.21 20.77
C ALA A 332 24.23 -21.35 22.10
N VAL A 333 24.09 -20.40 23.02
CA VAL A 333 24.76 -20.46 24.34
C VAL A 333 24.26 -21.65 25.14
N ILE A 334 22.94 -21.77 25.32
CA ILE A 334 22.34 -22.84 26.13
C ILE A 334 22.56 -24.20 25.47
N GLY A 335 22.31 -24.29 24.17
CA GLY A 335 22.44 -25.54 23.42
C GLY A 335 23.89 -26.02 23.31
N THR A 336 24.86 -25.10 23.16
CA THR A 336 26.28 -25.46 23.15
C THR A 336 26.73 -25.97 24.52
N ALA A 337 26.33 -25.31 25.61
CA ALA A 337 26.65 -25.78 26.96
C ALA A 337 26.10 -27.19 27.22
N LEU A 338 24.82 -27.42 26.90
CA LEU A 338 24.18 -28.73 27.07
C LEU A 338 24.74 -29.78 26.11
N GLY A 339 25.08 -29.42 24.88
CA GLY A 339 25.70 -30.31 23.89
C GLY A 339 27.10 -30.77 24.28
N LEU A 340 27.93 -29.87 24.83
CA LEU A 340 29.24 -30.20 25.39
C LEU A 340 29.11 -31.19 26.56
N ILE A 341 28.18 -30.92 27.48
CA ILE A 341 27.92 -31.78 28.65
C ILE A 341 27.47 -33.16 28.19
N ALA A 342 26.48 -33.23 27.29
CA ALA A 342 25.95 -34.48 26.76
C ALA A 342 27.03 -35.30 26.03
N GLY A 343 27.79 -34.66 25.13
CA GLY A 343 28.82 -35.34 24.36
C GLY A 343 30.04 -35.77 25.18
N TYR A 344 30.42 -35.00 26.20
CA TYR A 344 31.58 -35.32 27.03
C TYR A 344 31.29 -36.45 28.03
N TYR A 345 30.23 -36.31 28.83
CA TYR A 345 29.93 -37.25 29.91
C TYR A 345 29.24 -38.53 29.43
N GLY A 346 28.42 -38.47 28.38
CA GLY A 346 27.74 -39.64 27.85
C GLY A 346 26.73 -40.28 28.84
N GLY A 347 26.34 -41.52 28.55
CA GLY A 347 25.55 -42.37 29.44
C GLY A 347 24.19 -41.75 29.83
N LYS A 348 23.92 -41.65 31.14
CA LYS A 348 22.63 -41.14 31.66
C LYS A 348 22.43 -39.64 31.42
N THR A 349 23.50 -38.84 31.53
CA THR A 349 23.42 -37.38 31.34
C THR A 349 23.06 -37.05 29.90
N ASP A 350 23.73 -37.72 28.97
CA ASP A 350 23.44 -37.66 27.55
C ASP A 350 21.98 -38.08 27.26
N SER A 351 21.57 -39.26 27.73
CA SER A 351 20.21 -39.77 27.56
C SER A 351 19.12 -38.82 28.06
N LEU A 352 19.34 -38.12 29.18
CA LEU A 352 18.39 -37.14 29.71
C LEU A 352 18.29 -35.90 28.80
N ILE A 353 19.44 -35.36 28.38
CA ILE A 353 19.51 -34.17 27.53
C ILE A 353 18.94 -34.46 26.13
N THR A 354 19.27 -35.61 25.54
CA THR A 354 18.74 -36.01 24.24
C THR A 354 17.25 -36.30 24.31
N ARG A 355 16.73 -36.92 25.38
CA ARG A 355 15.28 -37.10 25.55
C ARG A 355 14.54 -35.77 25.63
N PHE A 356 15.06 -34.79 26.38
CA PHE A 356 14.48 -33.45 26.42
C PHE A 356 14.47 -32.79 25.03
N THR A 357 15.58 -32.94 24.30
CA THR A 357 15.73 -32.48 22.91
C THR A 357 14.69 -33.14 21.99
N ASP A 358 14.50 -34.46 22.11
CA ASP A 358 13.56 -35.24 21.31
C ASP A 358 12.10 -34.82 21.57
N ILE A 359 11.76 -34.50 22.83
CA ILE A 359 10.44 -33.96 23.20
C ILE A 359 10.20 -32.61 22.51
N LEU A 360 11.18 -31.71 22.52
CA LEU A 360 11.03 -30.40 21.87
C LEU A 360 10.94 -30.52 20.34
N LEU A 361 11.75 -31.40 19.73
CA LEU A 361 11.76 -31.62 18.29
C LEU A 361 10.56 -32.44 17.77
N ALA A 362 9.79 -33.08 18.66
CA ALA A 362 8.56 -33.76 18.27
C ALA A 362 7.47 -32.79 17.80
N PHE A 363 7.52 -31.53 18.22
CA PHE A 363 6.61 -30.49 17.78
C PHE A 363 7.18 -29.72 16.58
N PRO A 364 6.36 -29.39 15.56
CA PRO A 364 6.74 -28.43 14.53
C PRO A 364 7.16 -27.10 15.18
N GLY A 365 8.26 -26.51 14.69
CA GLY A 365 8.89 -25.36 15.34
C GLY A 365 7.96 -24.16 15.58
N ILE A 366 7.09 -23.88 14.62
CA ILE A 366 6.10 -22.79 14.75
C ILE A 366 5.01 -23.12 15.78
N LEU A 367 4.56 -24.39 15.85
CA LEU A 367 3.56 -24.82 16.83
C LEU A 367 4.12 -24.77 18.25
N LEU A 368 5.38 -25.17 18.43
CA LEU A 368 6.06 -25.04 19.71
C LEU A 368 6.19 -23.57 20.12
N ALA A 369 6.58 -22.70 19.20
CA ALA A 369 6.70 -21.27 19.49
C ALA A 369 5.36 -20.63 19.87
N ILE A 370 4.28 -20.96 19.15
CA ILE A 370 2.92 -20.52 19.49
C ILE A 370 2.52 -21.03 20.88
N ALA A 371 2.79 -22.29 21.20
CA ALA A 371 2.51 -22.85 22.52
C ALA A 371 3.25 -22.09 23.63
N VAL A 372 4.55 -21.80 23.44
CA VAL A 372 5.34 -21.02 24.41
C VAL A 372 4.75 -19.61 24.59
N ILE A 373 4.36 -18.95 23.49
CA ILE A 373 3.74 -17.61 23.56
C ILE A 373 2.38 -17.67 24.26
N ALA A 374 1.59 -18.72 24.07
CA ALA A 374 0.31 -18.87 24.77
C ALA A 374 0.48 -18.88 26.31
N PHE A 375 1.63 -19.34 26.82
CA PHE A 375 1.98 -19.26 28.24
C PHE A 375 2.60 -17.91 28.64
N LEU A 376 3.46 -17.33 27.81
CA LEU A 376 4.21 -16.10 28.14
C LEU A 376 3.43 -14.80 27.86
N GLY A 377 2.43 -14.84 26.98
CA GLY A 377 1.72 -13.68 26.42
C GLY A 377 2.36 -13.14 25.14
N ALA A 378 1.62 -12.29 24.41
CA ALA A 378 2.11 -11.63 23.20
C ALA A 378 3.19 -10.57 23.51
N GLY A 379 4.15 -10.38 22.61
CA GLY A 379 5.20 -9.37 22.74
C GLY A 379 6.52 -9.77 22.09
N LEU A 380 7.28 -8.80 21.60
CA LEU A 380 8.59 -9.01 20.96
C LEU A 380 9.56 -9.81 21.83
N THR A 381 9.63 -9.48 23.12
CA THR A 381 10.47 -10.22 24.09
C THR A 381 10.05 -11.69 24.21
N ASN A 382 8.75 -11.97 24.20
CA ASN A 382 8.24 -13.32 24.31
C ASN A 382 8.45 -14.13 23.02
N ILE A 383 8.40 -13.48 21.85
CA ILE A 383 8.83 -14.07 20.59
C ILE A 383 10.30 -14.49 20.66
N ILE A 384 11.19 -13.64 21.19
CA ILE A 384 12.62 -13.97 21.35
C ILE A 384 12.79 -15.26 22.17
N PHE A 385 12.09 -15.37 23.32
CA PHE A 385 12.16 -16.58 24.14
C PHE A 385 11.55 -17.80 23.45
N ALA A 386 10.41 -17.65 22.77
CA ALA A 386 9.76 -18.75 22.04
C ALA A 386 10.65 -19.30 20.92
N VAL A 387 11.26 -18.42 20.13
CA VAL A 387 12.21 -18.80 19.06
C VAL A 387 13.49 -19.39 19.67
N ALA A 388 13.98 -18.85 20.79
CA ALA A 388 15.15 -19.39 21.48
C ALA A 388 14.94 -20.85 21.92
N VAL A 389 13.79 -21.16 22.54
CA VAL A 389 13.44 -22.53 22.96
C VAL A 389 13.53 -23.52 21.80
N PHE A 390 13.05 -23.13 20.62
CA PHE A 390 13.13 -23.96 19.41
C PHE A 390 14.56 -24.15 18.89
N THR A 391 15.44 -23.16 19.06
CA THR A 391 16.83 -23.24 18.57
C THR A 391 17.75 -24.07 19.48
N ILE A 392 17.45 -24.17 20.78
CA ILE A 392 18.26 -24.94 21.76
C ILE A 392 18.52 -26.40 21.31
N PRO A 393 17.50 -27.22 20.98
CA PRO A 393 17.69 -28.62 20.57
C PRO A 393 18.65 -28.81 19.41
N ILE A 394 18.63 -27.88 18.45
CA ILE A 394 19.48 -27.94 17.26
C ILE A 394 20.94 -27.77 17.66
N PHE A 395 21.24 -26.77 18.49
CA PHE A 395 22.61 -26.55 18.98
C PHE A 395 23.10 -27.69 19.88
N ILE A 396 22.24 -28.26 20.74
CA ILE A 396 22.57 -29.45 21.52
C ILE A 396 23.05 -30.57 20.61
N ARG A 397 22.27 -30.89 19.58
CA ARG A 397 22.53 -32.05 18.71
C ARG A 397 23.83 -31.90 17.92
N ILE A 398 24.08 -30.73 17.32
CA ILE A 398 25.28 -30.50 16.51
C ILE A 398 26.54 -30.45 17.38
N VAL A 399 26.48 -29.78 18.55
CA VAL A 399 27.63 -29.64 19.43
C VAL A 399 27.95 -30.97 20.10
N ARG A 400 26.92 -31.74 20.49
CA ARG A 400 27.10 -33.10 20.99
C ARG A 400 27.83 -33.98 19.98
N GLY A 401 27.40 -33.97 18.71
CA GLY A 401 28.05 -34.74 17.65
C GLY A 401 29.52 -34.35 17.46
N SER A 402 29.82 -33.05 17.42
CA SER A 402 31.18 -32.54 17.31
C SER A 402 32.02 -32.86 18.55
N THR A 403 31.42 -32.82 19.74
CA THR A 403 32.07 -33.15 21.02
C THR A 403 32.47 -34.61 21.08
N LEU A 404 31.60 -35.53 20.64
CA LEU A 404 31.90 -36.95 20.58
C LEU A 404 33.14 -37.21 19.70
N ALA A 405 33.20 -36.59 18.53
CA ALA A 405 34.34 -36.72 17.62
C ALA A 405 35.64 -36.12 18.20
N LEU A 406 35.56 -34.96 18.87
CA LEU A 406 36.74 -34.31 19.46
C LEU A 406 37.24 -35.05 20.71
N LYS A 407 36.34 -35.70 21.47
CA LYS A 407 36.67 -36.47 22.67
C LYS A 407 37.58 -37.67 22.34
N GLU A 408 37.42 -38.26 21.18
CA GLU A 408 38.22 -39.42 20.70
C GLU A 408 39.58 -39.02 20.11
N MET A 409 39.94 -37.74 20.11
CA MET A 409 41.23 -37.29 19.60
C MET A 409 42.37 -37.58 20.60
N THR A 410 43.53 -37.98 20.08
CA THR A 410 44.71 -38.39 20.88
C THR A 410 45.19 -37.33 21.88
N TYR A 411 45.06 -36.04 21.55
CA TYR A 411 45.42 -34.95 22.47
C TYR A 411 44.48 -34.84 23.67
N VAL A 412 43.21 -35.24 23.52
CA VAL A 412 42.23 -35.29 24.62
C VAL A 412 42.49 -36.51 25.49
N GLU A 413 42.73 -37.69 24.89
CA GLU A 413 43.11 -38.90 25.62
C GLU A 413 44.39 -38.72 26.43
N ALA A 414 45.40 -38.05 25.87
CA ALA A 414 46.62 -37.70 26.58
C ALA A 414 46.36 -36.78 27.77
N ALA A 415 45.51 -35.75 27.61
CA ALA A 415 45.14 -34.84 28.69
C ALA A 415 44.38 -35.55 29.82
N GLN A 416 43.51 -36.51 29.50
CA GLN A 416 42.83 -37.36 30.48
C GLN A 416 43.83 -38.27 31.22
N SER A 417 44.78 -38.87 30.50
CA SER A 417 45.77 -39.79 31.08
C SER A 417 46.70 -39.14 32.11
N ILE A 418 46.96 -37.84 31.97
CA ILE A 418 47.76 -37.05 32.93
C ILE A 418 46.90 -36.40 34.04
N GLY A 419 45.60 -36.70 34.11
CA GLY A 419 44.71 -36.26 35.18
C GLY A 419 44.23 -34.80 35.09
N VAL A 420 44.17 -34.20 33.89
CA VAL A 420 43.57 -32.86 33.73
C VAL A 420 42.09 -32.89 34.09
N LYS A 421 41.61 -31.88 34.84
CA LYS A 421 40.20 -31.75 35.21
C LYS A 421 39.29 -31.68 33.98
N ASP A 422 38.14 -32.35 34.04
CA ASP A 422 37.14 -32.38 32.96
C ASP A 422 36.74 -30.98 32.46
N SER A 423 36.50 -30.03 33.37
CA SER A 423 36.12 -28.66 32.98
C SER A 423 37.20 -27.95 32.16
N VAL A 424 38.48 -28.25 32.42
CA VAL A 424 39.62 -27.74 31.66
C VAL A 424 39.70 -28.43 30.31
N ILE A 425 39.45 -29.74 30.25
CA ILE A 425 39.38 -30.48 28.98
C ILE A 425 38.27 -29.91 28.09
N ILE A 426 37.06 -29.76 28.63
CA ILE A 426 35.90 -29.22 27.92
C ILE A 426 36.20 -27.81 27.41
N MET A 427 36.61 -26.88 28.29
CA MET A 427 36.72 -25.46 27.92
C MET A 427 37.96 -25.14 27.08
N ARG A 428 39.07 -25.86 27.25
CA ARG A 428 40.34 -25.54 26.59
C ARG A 428 40.65 -26.44 25.39
N HIS A 429 40.13 -27.65 25.35
CA HIS A 429 40.48 -28.64 24.31
C HIS A 429 39.30 -28.99 23.39
N ILE A 430 38.07 -29.04 23.92
CA ILE A 430 36.88 -29.45 23.15
C ILE A 430 36.12 -28.24 22.61
N PHE A 431 35.67 -27.33 23.48
CA PHE A 431 34.85 -26.17 23.09
C PHE A 431 35.46 -25.32 21.98
N PRO A 432 36.78 -24.98 22.00
CA PRO A 432 37.39 -24.24 20.89
C PRO A 432 37.31 -24.99 19.56
N GLY A 433 37.30 -26.33 19.59
CA GLY A 433 37.12 -27.16 18.40
C GLY A 433 35.68 -27.20 17.88
N THR A 434 34.68 -27.00 18.75
CA THR A 434 33.26 -26.95 18.33
C THR A 434 32.84 -25.57 17.81
N LEU A 435 33.59 -24.50 18.11
CA LEU A 435 33.28 -23.13 17.70
C LEU A 435 33.07 -22.99 16.19
N SER A 436 33.85 -23.68 15.36
CA SER A 436 33.67 -23.64 13.89
C SER A 436 32.27 -24.10 13.48
N VAL A 437 31.79 -25.21 14.06
CA VAL A 437 30.44 -25.73 13.79
C VAL A 437 29.37 -24.79 14.34
N VAL A 438 29.57 -24.27 15.55
CA VAL A 438 28.63 -23.34 16.19
C VAL A 438 28.47 -22.08 15.36
N MET A 439 29.56 -21.46 14.89
CA MET A 439 29.52 -20.21 14.12
C MET A 439 28.80 -20.37 12.78
N VAL A 440 29.04 -21.49 12.09
CA VAL A 440 28.32 -21.82 10.85
C VAL A 440 26.81 -21.91 11.11
N TYR A 441 26.42 -22.72 12.09
CA TYR A 441 24.99 -22.89 12.39
C TYR A 441 24.35 -21.62 12.95
N LEU A 442 25.08 -20.80 13.71
CA LEU A 442 24.61 -19.50 14.19
C LEU A 442 24.13 -18.64 13.02
N THR A 443 24.97 -18.45 12.00
CA THR A 443 24.63 -17.63 10.83
C THR A 443 23.42 -18.15 10.05
N MET A 444 23.36 -19.46 9.80
CA MET A 444 22.23 -20.10 9.12
C MET A 444 20.93 -19.98 9.93
N ARG A 445 21.01 -20.05 11.27
CA ARG A 445 19.82 -20.02 12.13
C ARG A 445 19.25 -18.64 12.32
N ILE A 446 20.03 -17.57 12.15
CA ILE A 446 19.50 -16.19 12.19
C ILE A 446 18.40 -16.00 11.14
N GLY A 447 18.62 -16.43 9.90
CA GLY A 447 17.59 -16.32 8.84
C GLY A 447 16.30 -17.06 9.18
N VAL A 448 16.40 -18.30 9.67
CA VAL A 448 15.23 -19.09 10.09
C VAL A 448 14.52 -18.45 11.28
N ALA A 449 15.26 -17.91 12.25
CA ALA A 449 14.70 -17.25 13.42
C ALA A 449 13.96 -15.95 13.06
N ILE A 450 14.50 -15.16 12.13
CA ILE A 450 13.83 -13.98 11.56
C ILE A 450 12.51 -14.38 10.91
N LEU A 451 12.51 -15.43 10.09
CA LEU A 451 11.30 -15.90 9.41
C LEU A 451 10.23 -16.36 10.39
N ILE A 452 10.61 -17.15 11.41
CA ILE A 452 9.67 -17.60 12.45
C ILE A 452 9.16 -16.41 13.27
N GLY A 453 10.06 -15.49 13.67
CA GLY A 453 9.69 -14.29 14.41
C GLY A 453 8.68 -13.42 13.65
N ALA A 454 8.96 -13.14 12.37
CA ALA A 454 8.06 -12.40 11.51
C ALA A 454 6.73 -13.13 11.29
N ALA A 455 6.73 -14.47 11.16
CA ALA A 455 5.51 -15.26 11.05
C ALA A 455 4.66 -15.19 12.34
N LEU A 456 5.29 -15.23 13.52
CA LEU A 456 4.58 -15.10 14.79
C LEU A 456 4.01 -13.69 14.96
N SER A 457 4.78 -12.65 14.64
CA SER A 457 4.29 -11.27 14.61
C SER A 457 3.14 -11.08 13.62
N PHE A 458 3.22 -11.69 12.44
CA PHE A 458 2.16 -11.68 11.43
C PHE A 458 0.86 -12.29 11.95
N LEU A 459 0.97 -13.35 12.78
CA LEU A 459 -0.16 -13.99 13.46
C LEU A 459 -0.68 -13.17 14.67
N GLY A 460 -0.19 -11.95 14.90
CA GLY A 460 -0.62 -11.08 16.00
C GLY A 460 0.06 -11.36 17.34
N LEU A 461 1.10 -12.19 17.37
CA LEU A 461 1.80 -12.57 18.61
C LEU A 461 2.97 -11.64 18.97
N GLY A 462 3.27 -10.64 18.13
CA GLY A 462 4.35 -9.66 18.31
C GLY A 462 4.09 -8.60 19.36
N GLY A 463 2.85 -8.48 19.85
CA GLY A 463 2.43 -7.46 20.81
C GLY A 463 1.96 -6.20 20.12
N ASP A 464 2.82 -5.19 20.02
CA ASP A 464 2.47 -3.87 19.49
C ASP A 464 2.36 -3.84 17.97
N ILE A 465 1.14 -3.77 17.44
CA ILE A 465 0.87 -3.65 16.00
C ILE A 465 1.33 -2.31 15.40
N THR A 466 1.57 -1.30 16.22
CA THR A 466 2.08 0.00 15.77
C THR A 466 3.59 0.00 15.59
N ALA A 467 4.30 -0.92 16.25
CA ALA A 467 5.75 -1.03 16.14
C ALA A 467 6.20 -1.24 14.68
N PRO A 468 7.25 -0.54 14.22
CA PRO A 468 7.88 -0.83 12.94
C PRO A 468 8.63 -2.15 13.08
N GLU A 469 7.97 -3.27 12.82
CA GLU A 469 8.57 -4.61 12.76
C GLU A 469 7.98 -5.29 11.52
N TRP A 470 8.79 -5.98 10.71
CA TRP A 470 8.32 -6.41 9.38
C TRP A 470 7.13 -7.37 9.44
N GLY A 471 7.09 -8.28 10.43
CA GLY A 471 5.95 -9.18 10.64
C GLY A 471 4.68 -8.45 11.08
N SER A 472 4.79 -7.49 12.00
CA SER A 472 3.64 -6.67 12.43
C SER A 472 3.11 -5.77 11.30
N MET A 473 4.01 -5.24 10.47
CA MET A 473 3.65 -4.47 9.28
C MET A 473 2.83 -5.31 8.29
N LEU A 474 3.26 -6.55 8.03
CA LEU A 474 2.49 -7.48 7.18
C LEU A 474 1.13 -7.84 7.79
N SER A 475 1.05 -7.99 9.12
CA SER A 475 -0.20 -8.25 9.84
C SER A 475 -1.19 -7.10 9.63
N ALA A 476 -0.73 -5.87 9.87
CA ALA A 476 -1.51 -4.66 9.68
C ALA A 476 -1.95 -4.47 8.22
N ALA A 477 -1.08 -4.81 7.26
CA ALA A 477 -1.39 -4.73 5.84
C ALA A 477 -2.49 -5.72 5.44
N LYS A 478 -2.40 -6.98 5.89
CA LYS A 478 -3.41 -8.02 5.63
C LYS A 478 -4.81 -7.57 6.06
N ASP A 479 -4.95 -7.01 7.25
CA ASP A 479 -6.26 -6.69 7.82
C ASP A 479 -6.83 -5.36 7.30
N ASN A 480 -5.98 -4.43 6.84
CA ASN A 480 -6.40 -3.05 6.58
C ASN A 480 -6.09 -2.52 5.18
N SER A 481 -5.36 -3.25 4.33
CA SER A 481 -4.85 -2.73 3.05
C SER A 481 -5.51 -3.26 1.79
N GLY A 482 -6.56 -4.09 1.90
CA GLY A 482 -7.35 -4.53 0.73
C GLY A 482 -6.47 -5.03 -0.42
N ASN A 483 -6.66 -4.46 -1.62
CA ASN A 483 -5.87 -4.75 -2.83
C ASN A 483 -4.61 -3.88 -2.99
N VAL A 484 -4.25 -3.07 -2.00
CA VAL A 484 -3.08 -2.18 -2.08
C VAL A 484 -1.79 -2.99 -1.91
N PHE A 485 -0.92 -2.92 -2.92
CA PHE A 485 0.26 -3.79 -3.02
C PHE A 485 1.42 -3.39 -2.11
N HIS A 486 1.74 -2.09 -2.03
CA HIS A 486 2.96 -1.60 -1.39
C HIS A 486 3.08 -1.91 0.12
N PRO A 487 2.02 -1.88 0.95
CA PRO A 487 2.13 -2.18 2.38
C PRO A 487 2.49 -3.63 2.69
N THR A 488 2.18 -4.55 1.78
CA THR A 488 2.54 -5.97 1.91
C THR A 488 3.90 -6.25 1.25
N PHE A 489 4.15 -5.68 0.06
CA PHE A 489 5.29 -6.02 -0.74
C PHE A 489 6.64 -5.64 -0.11
N PHE A 490 6.80 -4.39 0.33
CA PHE A 490 8.10 -3.90 0.82
C PHE A 490 8.59 -4.57 2.11
N PRO A 491 7.78 -4.71 3.19
CA PRO A 491 8.23 -5.46 4.37
C PRO A 491 8.45 -6.95 4.06
N GLY A 492 7.64 -7.55 3.19
CA GLY A 492 7.84 -8.93 2.73
C GLY A 492 9.16 -9.11 1.98
N LEU A 493 9.48 -8.19 1.07
CA LEU A 493 10.74 -8.18 0.33
C LEU A 493 11.95 -8.01 1.26
N ALA A 494 11.84 -7.14 2.28
CA ALA A 494 12.88 -6.97 3.29
C ALA A 494 13.18 -8.27 4.06
N ILE A 495 12.13 -9.01 4.46
CA ILE A 495 12.28 -10.35 5.07
C ILE A 495 13.00 -11.30 4.11
N VAL A 496 12.54 -11.41 2.86
CA VAL A 496 13.11 -12.34 1.87
C VAL A 496 14.59 -12.06 1.63
N ILE A 497 14.95 -10.80 1.35
CA ILE A 497 16.34 -10.40 1.12
C ILE A 497 17.20 -10.73 2.34
N THR A 498 16.71 -10.42 3.54
CA THR A 498 17.45 -10.64 4.78
C THR A 498 17.69 -12.13 5.04
N VAL A 499 16.63 -12.94 4.97
CA VAL A 499 16.70 -14.40 5.22
C VAL A 499 17.61 -15.07 4.19
N LEU A 500 17.47 -14.71 2.91
CA LEU A 500 18.32 -15.25 1.84
C LEU A 500 19.79 -14.88 2.05
N SER A 501 20.06 -13.64 2.43
CA SER A 501 21.42 -13.16 2.67
C SER A 501 22.08 -13.87 3.85
N PHE A 502 21.37 -14.09 4.96
CA PHE A 502 21.91 -14.87 6.08
C PHE A 502 22.14 -16.35 5.74
N ASN A 503 21.25 -16.97 4.95
CA ASN A 503 21.43 -18.36 4.52
C ASN A 503 22.65 -18.51 3.60
N ILE A 504 22.79 -17.67 2.56
CA ILE A 504 23.93 -17.71 1.64
C ILE A 504 25.24 -17.40 2.39
N LEU A 505 25.21 -16.45 3.33
CA LEU A 505 26.35 -16.12 4.18
C LEU A 505 26.79 -17.34 5.02
N GLY A 506 25.83 -18.06 5.60
CA GLY A 506 26.11 -19.25 6.39
C GLY A 506 26.69 -20.40 5.58
N ASP A 507 26.19 -20.65 4.38
CA ASP A 507 26.75 -21.65 3.45
C ASP A 507 28.18 -21.29 3.06
N GLY A 508 28.44 -20.02 2.74
CA GLY A 508 29.79 -19.56 2.42
C GLY A 508 30.76 -19.65 3.61
N LEU A 509 30.27 -19.35 4.81
CA LEU A 509 31.06 -19.52 6.04
C LEU A 509 31.41 -21.00 6.27
N ARG A 510 30.46 -21.91 6.02
CA ARG A 510 30.66 -23.35 6.12
C ARG A 510 31.76 -23.83 5.18
N ASP A 511 31.67 -23.46 3.91
CA ASP A 511 32.61 -23.90 2.89
C ASP A 511 34.02 -23.35 3.13
N ALA A 512 34.13 -22.09 3.57
CA ALA A 512 35.42 -21.48 3.89
C ALA A 512 36.08 -22.11 5.13
N LEU A 513 35.28 -22.63 6.07
CA LEU A 513 35.74 -23.33 7.27
C LEU A 513 35.96 -24.84 7.05
N ASP A 514 35.50 -25.43 5.93
CA ASP A 514 35.70 -26.84 5.65
C ASP A 514 37.20 -27.14 5.36
N PRO A 515 37.86 -27.94 6.22
CA PRO A 515 39.27 -28.28 6.04
C PRO A 515 39.54 -29.23 4.87
N LYS A 516 38.51 -29.88 4.28
CA LYS A 516 38.66 -30.85 3.18
C LYS A 516 38.93 -30.21 1.81
N LEU A 517 38.71 -28.90 1.65
CA LEU A 517 39.08 -28.15 0.44
C LEU A 517 40.57 -27.73 0.44
N LYS A 518 41.45 -28.61 0.91
CA LYS A 518 42.91 -28.46 0.79
C LYS A 518 43.36 -29.31 -0.39
N GLU A 519 43.21 -28.76 -1.60
CA GLU A 519 44.02 -29.17 -2.75
C GLU A 519 45.31 -28.33 -2.80
#